data_AF-W3RMI1-F1
#
_entry.id   AF-W3RMI1-F1
#
_cell.length_a   1.000
_cell.length_b   1.000
_cell.length_c   1.000
_cell.angle_alpha   90.00
_cell.angle_beta   90.00
_cell.angle_gamma   90.00
#
_symmetry.space_group_name_H-M   'P 1'
#
loop_
_entity.id
_entity.type
_entity.pdbx_description
1 polymer ?
#
loop_
_entity_poly.entity_id
_entity_poly.type
_entity_poly.pdbx_seq_one_letter_code
_entity_poly.pdbx_strand_id
1 'polypeptide(L)'
;MLKITKSRLAIVAIASGLALAAGTSAKASFDGAWTVSIVTTKGTCETGVALPIQINAGRIASSMSEVGVTGRVADHGGITVTVIQGIKRAFGIGKLAEASGSGTWRGGPCSGTWTAQKI
;
A
#
# COMPACT_ATOMS: atom_id res chain seq x y z
N MET A 1 33.88 17.82 -66.10
CA MET A 1 32.82 16.88 -65.64
C MET A 1 33.13 16.45 -64.21
N LEU A 2 32.38 16.99 -63.24
CA LEU A 2 32.60 16.79 -61.80
C LEU A 2 31.86 15.51 -61.34
N LYS A 3 32.58 14.48 -60.90
CA LYS A 3 31.99 13.27 -60.29
C LYS A 3 32.21 13.33 -58.78
N ILE A 4 31.14 13.67 -58.05
CA ILE A 4 31.11 13.77 -56.59
C ILE A 4 30.90 12.35 -56.03
N THR A 5 31.98 11.71 -55.55
CA THR A 5 31.92 10.41 -54.90
C THR A 5 31.43 10.58 -53.46
N LYS A 6 30.32 9.91 -53.13
CA LYS A 6 29.55 10.05 -51.89
C LYS A 6 30.33 9.49 -50.70
N SER A 7 30.79 10.37 -49.82
CA SER A 7 31.31 10.02 -48.49
C SER A 7 30.15 9.59 -47.59
N ARG A 8 30.17 8.34 -47.09
CA ARG A 8 29.22 7.88 -46.05
C ARG A 8 29.96 7.87 -44.72
N LEU A 9 29.97 9.01 -44.02
CA LEU A 9 30.39 9.05 -42.64
C LEU A 9 29.43 8.20 -41.79
N ALA A 10 29.98 7.20 -41.11
CA ALA A 10 29.30 6.46 -40.07
C ALA A 10 29.17 7.37 -38.84
N ILE A 11 27.95 7.68 -38.42
CA ILE A 11 27.67 8.31 -37.14
C ILE A 11 26.88 7.29 -36.32
N VAL A 12 27.59 6.61 -35.42
CA VAL A 12 26.99 5.78 -34.37
C VAL A 12 26.56 6.74 -33.26
N ALA A 13 25.28 7.10 -33.23
CA ALA A 13 24.71 7.85 -32.11
C ALA A 13 24.34 6.86 -31.00
N ILE A 14 25.19 6.75 -29.98
CA ILE A 14 24.86 6.07 -28.72
C ILE A 14 23.99 7.05 -27.93
N ALA A 15 22.66 6.92 -28.05
CA ALA A 15 21.74 7.63 -27.19
C ALA A 15 21.76 6.97 -25.80
N SER A 16 22.59 7.48 -24.90
CA SER A 16 22.57 7.10 -23.49
C SER A 16 21.23 7.53 -22.88
N GLY A 17 20.38 6.55 -22.55
CA GLY A 17 19.10 6.78 -21.91
C GLY A 17 19.28 7.39 -20.52
N LEU A 18 18.83 8.63 -20.34
CA LEU A 18 18.46 9.14 -19.02
C LEU A 18 17.02 8.70 -18.75
N ALA A 19 16.86 7.53 -18.13
CA ALA A 19 15.61 7.20 -17.46
C ALA A 19 15.49 8.10 -16.23
N LEU A 20 14.68 9.16 -16.33
CA LEU A 20 14.21 9.90 -15.16
C LEU A 20 13.34 8.94 -14.34
N ALA A 21 13.92 8.33 -13.31
CA ALA A 21 13.13 7.72 -12.26
C ALA A 21 12.38 8.85 -11.55
N ALA A 22 11.17 9.14 -12.01
CA ALA A 22 10.22 9.93 -11.26
C ALA A 22 9.98 9.17 -9.96
N GLY A 23 10.63 9.62 -8.88
CA GLY A 23 10.40 9.11 -7.55
C GLY A 23 8.95 9.38 -7.20
N THR A 24 8.08 8.41 -7.45
CA THR A 24 6.75 8.40 -6.85
C THR A 24 7.02 8.41 -5.35
N SER A 25 6.64 9.50 -4.68
CA SER A 25 6.71 9.55 -3.22
C SER A 25 6.02 8.29 -2.71
N ALA A 26 6.72 7.46 -1.93
CA ALA A 26 6.17 6.18 -1.47
C ALA A 26 4.83 6.35 -0.71
N LYS A 27 4.56 7.56 -0.19
CA LYS A 27 3.23 7.93 0.30
C LYS A 27 2.11 7.82 -0.75
N ALA A 28 2.38 8.24 -1.99
CA ALA A 28 1.50 8.05 -3.13
C ALA A 28 1.52 6.60 -3.66
N SER A 29 2.56 5.81 -3.38
CA SER A 29 2.61 4.42 -3.86
C SER A 29 1.66 3.49 -3.09
N PHE A 30 1.35 3.79 -1.82
CA PHE A 30 0.39 3.01 -1.03
C PHE A 30 -1.06 3.50 -1.18
N ASP A 31 -1.28 4.68 -1.74
CA ASP A 31 -2.62 5.20 -2.00
C ASP A 31 -3.41 4.27 -2.93
N GLY A 32 -4.71 4.18 -2.71
CA GLY A 32 -5.63 3.30 -3.43
C GLY A 32 -6.52 2.46 -2.53
N ALA A 33 -7.28 1.56 -3.16
CA ALA A 33 -8.18 0.64 -2.49
C ALA A 33 -7.45 -0.64 -2.09
N TRP A 34 -7.76 -1.15 -0.90
CA TRP A 34 -7.15 -2.35 -0.35
C TRP A 34 -8.22 -3.25 0.28
N THR A 35 -8.02 -4.55 0.16
CA THR A 35 -8.76 -5.56 0.92
C THR A 35 -7.89 -6.03 2.07
N VAL A 36 -8.39 -5.93 3.31
CA VAL A 36 -7.71 -6.42 4.51
C VAL A 36 -8.42 -7.65 5.04
N SER A 37 -7.69 -8.74 5.29
CA SER A 37 -8.19 -9.96 5.93
C SER A 37 -7.66 -10.06 7.35
N ILE A 38 -8.53 -10.34 8.31
CA ILE A 38 -8.22 -10.39 9.74
C ILE A 38 -8.41 -11.81 10.27
N VAL A 39 -7.39 -12.33 10.95
CA VAL A 39 -7.41 -13.63 11.62
C VAL A 39 -7.24 -13.42 13.11
N THR A 40 -8.14 -13.95 13.93
CA THR A 40 -7.97 -14.03 15.39
C THR A 40 -7.14 -15.27 15.72
N THR A 41 -6.03 -15.10 16.44
CA THR A 41 -5.19 -16.22 16.88
C THR A 41 -5.28 -16.46 18.39
N LYS A 42 -5.84 -15.51 19.14
CA LYS A 42 -6.06 -15.62 20.59
C LYS A 42 -7.40 -15.01 20.98
N GLY A 43 -8.13 -15.73 21.85
CA GLY A 43 -9.46 -15.36 22.34
C GLY A 43 -10.58 -15.94 21.49
N THR A 44 -11.82 -15.75 21.93
CA THR A 44 -13.05 -16.25 21.26
C THR A 44 -13.81 -15.14 20.51
N CYS A 45 -13.13 -14.03 20.19
CA CYS A 45 -13.74 -12.99 19.38
C CYS A 45 -14.03 -13.50 17.98
N GLU A 46 -15.13 -12.99 17.42
CA GLU A 46 -15.52 -13.23 16.03
C GLU A 46 -14.33 -13.00 15.07
N THR A 47 -14.11 -13.96 14.19
CA THR A 47 -13.03 -13.98 13.20
C THR A 47 -13.54 -13.55 11.84
N GLY A 48 -12.66 -12.93 11.06
CA GLY A 48 -12.78 -12.96 9.60
C GLY A 48 -13.74 -11.95 9.01
N VAL A 49 -13.53 -10.67 9.29
CA VAL A 49 -14.11 -9.62 8.44
C VAL A 49 -13.05 -9.17 7.45
N ALA A 50 -13.35 -9.34 6.15
CA ALA A 50 -12.63 -8.66 5.10
C ALA A 50 -13.11 -7.20 5.05
N LEU A 51 -12.20 -6.26 5.30
CA LEU A 51 -12.53 -4.84 5.35
C LEU A 51 -11.96 -4.14 4.12
N PRO A 52 -12.79 -3.56 3.23
CA PRO A 52 -12.28 -2.63 2.25
C PRO A 52 -11.82 -1.36 2.97
N ILE A 53 -10.59 -0.94 2.71
CA ILE A 53 -10.06 0.34 3.17
C ILE A 53 -9.57 1.15 1.99
N GLN A 54 -9.64 2.47 2.13
CA GLN A 54 -9.04 3.41 1.20
C GLN A 54 -7.88 4.11 1.88
N ILE A 55 -6.75 4.20 1.17
CA ILE A 55 -5.59 4.98 1.58
C ILE A 55 -5.51 6.20 0.66
N ASN A 56 -5.53 7.40 1.25
CA ASN A 56 -5.37 8.67 0.53
C ASN A 56 -4.36 9.55 1.25
N ALA A 57 -3.28 9.94 0.57
CA ALA A 57 -2.14 10.66 1.15
C ALA A 57 -1.63 10.00 2.44
N GLY A 58 -1.60 8.65 2.46
CA GLY A 58 -1.21 7.86 3.63
C GLY A 58 -2.20 7.90 4.80
N ARG A 59 -3.43 8.42 4.65
CA ARG A 59 -4.49 8.33 5.65
C ARG A 59 -5.46 7.22 5.31
N ILE A 60 -5.86 6.45 6.31
CA ILE A 60 -6.75 5.31 6.16
C ILE A 60 -8.17 5.73 6.52
N ALA A 61 -9.10 5.43 5.62
CA ALA A 61 -10.53 5.57 5.83
C ALA A 61 -11.24 4.26 5.49
N SER A 62 -12.34 3.95 6.19
CA SER A 62 -13.26 2.89 5.80
C SER A 62 -14.43 3.47 5.02
N SER A 63 -14.96 2.68 4.08
CA SER A 63 -16.21 2.96 3.37
C SER A 63 -17.45 2.42 4.10
N MET A 64 -17.30 1.77 5.26
CA MET A 64 -18.42 1.15 5.98
C MET A 64 -18.95 2.02 7.12
N SER A 65 -20.27 2.21 7.15
CA SER A 65 -20.95 3.09 8.13
C SER A 65 -20.90 2.58 9.57
N GLU A 66 -20.86 1.25 9.77
CA GLU A 66 -20.90 0.62 11.10
C GLU A 66 -19.51 0.35 11.70
N VAL A 67 -18.45 0.51 10.90
CA VAL A 67 -17.06 0.23 11.31
C VAL A 67 -16.21 1.48 11.07
N GLY A 68 -15.90 2.18 12.15
CA GLY A 68 -14.95 3.29 12.11
C GLY A 68 -13.52 2.77 11.99
N VAL A 69 -12.84 3.08 10.89
CA VAL A 69 -11.41 2.80 10.73
C VAL A 69 -10.67 4.13 10.60
N THR A 70 -9.65 4.30 11.43
CA THR A 70 -8.74 5.45 11.37
C THR A 70 -7.31 4.95 11.42
N GLY A 71 -6.40 5.60 10.69
CA GLY A 71 -5.02 5.18 10.70
C GLY A 71 -4.15 5.97 9.74
N ARG A 72 -2.86 5.63 9.73
CA ARG A 72 -1.87 6.22 8.83
C ARG A 72 -0.89 5.18 8.32
N VAL A 73 -0.40 5.42 7.12
CA VAL A 73 0.73 4.75 6.49
C VAL A 73 1.85 5.76 6.34
N ALA A 74 3.02 5.43 6.90
CA ALA A 74 4.23 6.20 6.73
C ALA A 74 4.89 5.90 5.37
N ASP A 75 5.77 6.78 4.93
CA ASP A 75 6.41 6.69 3.59
C ASP A 75 7.22 5.39 3.42
N HIS A 76 7.67 4.77 4.52
CA HIS A 76 8.38 3.48 4.50
C HIS A 76 7.44 2.26 4.57
N GLY A 77 6.13 2.45 4.41
CA GLY A 77 5.09 1.42 4.46
C GLY A 77 4.63 1.04 5.86
N GLY A 78 5.19 1.62 6.93
CA GLY A 78 4.75 1.36 8.30
C GLY A 78 3.30 1.81 8.50
N ILE A 79 2.43 0.92 8.95
CA ILE A 79 0.99 1.17 9.11
C ILE A 79 0.56 1.05 10.57
N THR A 80 -0.29 1.98 10.99
CA THR A 80 -0.96 1.97 12.29
C THR A 80 -2.44 2.25 12.08
N VAL A 81 -3.30 1.43 12.70
CA VAL A 81 -4.75 1.47 12.53
C VAL A 81 -5.45 1.31 13.88
N THR A 82 -6.56 2.02 14.04
CA THR A 82 -7.57 1.77 15.07
C THR A 82 -8.89 1.48 14.39
N VAL A 83 -9.53 0.38 14.79
CA VAL A 83 -10.86 -0.04 14.33
C VAL A 83 -11.82 0.08 15.51
N ILE A 84 -12.99 0.67 15.27
CA ILE A 84 -14.06 0.87 16.25
C ILE A 84 -15.36 0.32 15.65
N GLN A 85 -16.04 -0.56 16.37
CA GLN A 85 -17.34 -1.08 16.01
C GLN A 85 -18.24 -1.09 17.26
N GLY A 86 -19.19 -0.16 17.32
CA GLY A 86 -19.95 0.11 18.54
C GLY A 86 -19.02 0.44 19.72
N ILE A 87 -19.08 -0.37 20.78
CA ILE A 87 -18.21 -0.24 21.97
C ILE A 87 -16.88 -1.00 21.84
N LYS A 88 -16.70 -1.83 20.80
CA LYS A 88 -15.48 -2.62 20.59
C LYS A 88 -14.40 -1.76 19.95
N ARG A 89 -13.16 -1.93 20.40
CA ARG A 89 -11.98 -1.25 19.83
C ARG A 89 -10.84 -2.24 19.61
N ALA A 90 -10.20 -2.16 18.45
CA ALA A 90 -8.99 -2.90 18.13
C ALA A 90 -7.90 -1.96 17.57
N PHE A 91 -6.65 -2.33 17.80
CA PHE A 91 -5.47 -1.63 17.33
C PHE A 91 -4.65 -2.58 16.46
N GLY A 92 -4.26 -2.11 15.27
CA GLY A 92 -3.46 -2.85 14.31
C GLY A 92 -2.15 -2.12 13.99
N ILE A 93 -1.08 -2.89 13.83
CA ILE A 93 0.21 -2.41 13.34
C ILE A 93 0.77 -3.37 12.29
N GLY A 94 1.64 -2.88 11.41
CA GLY A 94 2.36 -3.73 10.48
C GLY A 94 3.07 -2.94 9.38
N LYS A 95 3.21 -3.56 8.21
CA LYS A 95 3.91 -2.95 7.07
C LYS A 95 3.22 -3.27 5.75
N LEU A 96 3.14 -2.27 4.89
CA LEU A 96 2.77 -2.39 3.48
C LEU A 96 4.01 -2.45 2.60
N ALA A 97 3.90 -3.24 1.54
CA ALA A 97 4.72 -3.22 0.34
C ALA A 97 3.85 -2.73 -0.83
N GLU A 98 4.39 -2.72 -2.06
CA GLU A 98 3.72 -2.10 -3.21
C GLU A 98 2.27 -2.53 -3.42
N ALA A 99 1.98 -3.84 -3.32
CA ALA A 99 0.64 -4.41 -3.55
C ALA A 99 0.15 -5.35 -2.43
N SER A 100 0.90 -5.48 -1.34
CA SER A 100 0.58 -6.39 -0.25
C SER A 100 0.94 -5.80 1.10
N GLY A 101 0.47 -6.41 2.18
CA GLY A 101 0.85 -6.02 3.53
C GLY A 101 0.47 -7.06 4.56
N SER A 102 1.06 -6.93 5.74
CA SER A 102 0.70 -7.78 6.88
C SER A 102 1.08 -7.16 8.20
N GLY A 103 0.52 -7.72 9.27
CA GLY A 103 0.85 -7.31 10.62
C GLY A 103 0.03 -8.02 11.68
N THR A 104 -0.05 -7.38 12.84
CA THR A 104 -0.75 -7.89 14.02
C THR A 104 -1.80 -6.90 14.49
N TRP A 105 -2.78 -7.42 15.23
CA TRP A 105 -3.80 -6.61 15.87
C TRP A 105 -4.11 -7.13 17.27
N ARG A 106 -4.67 -6.25 18.11
CA ARG A 106 -5.18 -6.58 19.44
C ARG A 106 -6.39 -5.73 19.81
N GLY A 107 -7.34 -6.28 20.54
CA GLY A 107 -8.53 -5.58 21.02
C GLY A 107 -9.22 -6.37 22.13
N GLY A 108 -9.43 -5.73 23.28
CA GLY A 108 -9.93 -6.40 24.48
C GLY A 108 -9.10 -7.66 24.81
N PRO A 109 -9.73 -8.83 25.05
CA PRO A 109 -9.01 -10.08 25.33
C PRO A 109 -8.48 -10.79 24.07
N CYS A 110 -8.68 -10.23 22.88
CA CYS A 110 -8.39 -10.89 21.61
C CYS A 110 -7.22 -10.26 20.86
N SER A 111 -6.54 -11.08 20.09
CA SER A 111 -5.46 -10.65 19.22
C SER A 111 -5.29 -11.58 18.03
N GLY A 112 -4.56 -11.12 17.03
CA GLY A 112 -4.22 -11.95 15.89
C GLY A 112 -3.39 -11.24 14.85
N THR A 113 -3.53 -11.72 13.61
CA THR A 113 -2.78 -11.23 12.45
C THR A 113 -3.72 -10.67 11.41
N TRP A 114 -3.19 -9.83 10.53
CA TRP A 114 -3.90 -9.37 9.36
C TRP A 114 -3.00 -9.41 8.12
N THR A 115 -3.62 -9.54 6.97
CA THR A 115 -2.98 -9.40 5.65
C THR A 115 -3.76 -8.39 4.82
N ALA A 116 -3.09 -7.75 3.87
CA ALA A 116 -3.69 -6.80 2.96
C ALA A 116 -3.26 -7.08 1.52
N GLN A 117 -4.17 -6.85 0.58
CA GLN A 117 -3.92 -6.89 -0.86
C GLN A 117 -4.49 -5.63 -1.50
N LYS A 118 -3.72 -5.04 -2.41
CA LYS A 118 -4.18 -3.90 -3.20
C LYS A 118 -5.13 -4.38 -4.30
N ILE A 119 -6.15 -3.58 -4.58
CA ILE A 119 -7.16 -3.84 -5.63
C ILE A 119 -6.73 -3.14 -6.92
#